data_AF-A0A8J7CGB0-F1
#
_entry.id   AF-A0A8J7CGB0-F1
#
_cell.length_a   1.000
_cell.length_b   1.000
_cell.length_c   1.000
_cell.angle_alpha   90.00
_cell.angle_beta   90.00
_cell.angle_gamma   90.00
#
_symmetry.space_group_name_H-M   'P 1'
#
loop_
_entity.id
_entity.type
_entity.pdbx_description
1 polymer ?
#
loop_
_entity_poly.entity_id
_entity_poly.type
_entity_poly.pdbx_seq_one_letter_code
_entity_poly.pdbx_strand_id
1 'polypeptide(L)'
;MEHTGSLPSGVDEILSDRVLGQDIDCPCGRDHRILTRQVVIELGVADRVPEMLPALIPGERILLLADRRTWEAAGERLSEALG
;
A
#
# COMPACT_ATOMS: atom_id res chain seq x y z
N MET A 1 -31.94 -6.43 8.89
CA MET A 1 -30.69 -5.91 8.33
C MET A 1 -29.59 -6.86 8.75
N GLU A 2 -29.37 -7.90 7.95
CA GLU A 2 -28.30 -8.86 8.17
C GLU A 2 -27.18 -8.52 7.20
N HIS A 3 -26.21 -7.73 7.65
CA HIS A 3 -24.94 -7.61 6.97
C HIS A 3 -23.94 -8.50 7.73
N THR A 4 -24.09 -9.81 7.58
CA THR A 4 -22.97 -10.72 7.85
C THR A 4 -22.00 -10.60 6.69
N GLY A 5 -21.26 -9.48 6.64
CA GLY A 5 -20.18 -9.29 5.68
C GLY A 5 -19.10 -10.31 6.02
N SER A 6 -19.01 -11.38 5.22
CA SER A 6 -17.87 -12.29 5.29
C SER A 6 -16.59 -11.46 5.14
N LEU A 7 -15.60 -11.71 5.99
CA LEU A 7 -14.29 -11.07 5.84
C LEU A 7 -13.75 -11.40 4.43
N PRO A 8 -13.06 -10.44 3.78
CA PRO A 8 -12.43 -10.68 2.50
C PRO A 8 -11.41 -11.81 2.67
N SER A 9 -11.49 -12.81 1.80
CA SER A 9 -10.70 -14.04 1.95
C SER A 9 -9.80 -14.32 0.74
N GLY A 10 -10.08 -13.70 -0.40
CA GLY A 10 -9.21 -13.74 -1.59
C GLY A 10 -8.16 -12.63 -1.58
N VAL A 11 -6.99 -12.89 -2.16
CA VAL A 11 -5.91 -11.89 -2.28
C VAL A 11 -6.39 -10.67 -3.08
N ASP A 12 -7.04 -10.86 -4.22
CA ASP A 12 -7.52 -9.75 -5.06
C ASP A 12 -8.57 -8.90 -4.34
N GLU A 13 -9.40 -9.54 -3.51
CA GLU A 13 -10.40 -8.86 -2.70
C GLU A 13 -9.75 -8.02 -1.59
N ILE A 14 -8.77 -8.60 -0.89
CA ILE A 14 -8.00 -7.93 0.16
C ILE A 14 -7.21 -6.73 -0.39
N LEU A 15 -6.68 -6.85 -1.60
CA LEU A 15 -5.89 -5.80 -2.25
C LEU A 15 -6.74 -4.76 -3.01
N SER A 16 -8.07 -4.91 -3.01
CA SER A 16 -8.97 -3.97 -3.67
C SER A 16 -9.17 -2.67 -2.88
N ASP A 17 -9.65 -1.64 -3.57
CA ASP A 17 -10.04 -0.35 -2.99
C ASP A 17 -11.26 -0.45 -2.04
N ARG A 18 -11.98 -1.57 -2.06
CA ARG A 18 -13.07 -1.88 -1.12
C ARG A 18 -12.57 -2.24 0.27
N VAL A 19 -11.30 -2.61 0.41
CA VAL A 19 -10.68 -3.01 1.68
C VAL A 19 -9.59 -2.03 2.07
N LEU A 20 -8.68 -1.72 1.14
CA LEU A 20 -7.59 -0.79 1.38
C LEU A 20 -8.11 0.64 1.64
N GLY A 21 -7.56 1.29 2.66
CA GLY A 21 -7.95 2.64 3.06
C GLY A 21 -9.29 2.76 3.79
N GLN A 22 -10.03 1.66 3.95
CA GLN A 22 -11.37 1.65 4.51
C GLN A 22 -11.38 1.38 6.03
N ASP A 23 -12.47 1.82 6.65
CA ASP A 23 -12.89 1.34 7.97
C ASP A 23 -13.76 0.08 7.77
N ILE A 24 -13.46 -0.99 8.50
CA ILE A 24 -14.11 -2.28 8.42
C ILE A 24 -15.00 -2.47 9.65
N ASP A 25 -16.29 -2.72 9.39
CA ASP A 25 -17.22 -3.21 10.39
C ASP A 25 -16.96 -4.70 10.64
N CYS A 26 -16.17 -4.98 11.68
CA CYS A 26 -15.67 -6.31 11.96
C CYS A 26 -16.56 -7.03 12.97
N PRO A 27 -16.94 -8.32 12.74
CA PRO A 27 -17.71 -9.11 13.68
C PRO A 27 -17.08 -9.30 15.07
N CYS A 28 -15.80 -8.94 15.24
CA CYS A 28 -15.13 -8.98 16.55
C CYS A 28 -15.60 -7.89 17.53
N GLY A 29 -16.44 -6.93 17.08
CA GLY A 29 -16.98 -5.86 17.90
C GLY A 29 -15.99 -4.71 18.15
N ARG A 30 -14.97 -4.55 17.29
CA ARG A 30 -14.02 -3.43 17.32
C ARG A 30 -13.97 -2.75 15.96
N ASP A 31 -13.63 -1.47 15.97
CA ASP A 31 -13.37 -0.70 14.76
C ASP A 31 -11.99 -1.05 14.21
N HIS A 32 -11.94 -1.47 12.95
CA HIS A 32 -10.69 -1.74 12.25
C HIS A 32 -10.51 -0.75 11.12
N ARG A 33 -9.37 -0.06 11.11
CA ARG A 33 -8.99 0.81 10.00
C ARG A 33 -7.82 0.23 9.24
N ILE A 34 -7.98 0.04 7.93
CA ILE A 34 -6.89 -0.36 7.05
C ILE A 34 -6.16 0.89 6.57
N LEU A 35 -4.95 1.11 7.07
CA LEU A 35 -4.17 2.31 6.76
C LEU A 35 -3.49 2.25 5.39
N THR A 36 -3.22 1.05 4.89
CA THR A 36 -2.68 0.85 3.53
C THR A 36 -3.71 1.33 2.52
N ARG A 37 -3.34 2.30 1.68
CA ARG A 37 -4.25 2.93 0.70
C ARG A 37 -4.20 2.27 -0.68
N GLN A 38 -3.06 1.71 -1.04
CA GLN A 38 -2.81 1.13 -2.35
C GLN A 38 -1.71 0.07 -2.25
N VAL A 39 -1.86 -1.00 -3.02
CA VAL A 39 -0.81 -1.99 -3.29
C VAL A 39 -0.69 -2.12 -4.79
N VAL A 40 0.52 -1.99 -5.33
CA VAL A 40 0.80 -2.15 -6.76
C VAL A 40 1.79 -3.28 -6.93
N ILE A 41 1.43 -4.25 -7.77
CA ILE A 41 2.25 -5.43 -8.06
C ILE A 41 2.45 -5.48 -9.56
N GLU A 42 3.64 -5.08 -9.99
CA GLU A 42 4.03 -5.08 -11.39
C GLU A 42 5.54 -5.28 -11.53
N LEU A 43 5.97 -5.72 -12.70
CA LEU A 43 7.39 -5.84 -13.00
C LEU A 43 8.01 -4.44 -13.15
N GLY A 44 9.08 -4.16 -12.41
CA GLY A 44 9.79 -2.88 -12.51
C GLY A 44 9.11 -1.71 -11.80
N VAL A 45 8.19 -1.96 -10.86
CA VAL A 45 7.42 -0.92 -10.14
C VAL A 45 8.29 0.18 -9.51
N ALA A 46 9.54 -0.12 -9.14
CA ALA A 46 10.47 0.85 -8.54
C ALA A 46 10.65 2.11 -9.40
N ASP A 47 10.66 1.97 -10.74
CA ASP A 47 10.85 3.10 -11.65
C ASP A 47 9.62 4.02 -11.72
N ARG A 48 8.44 3.51 -11.32
CA ARG A 48 7.15 4.19 -11.41
C ARG A 48 6.79 4.93 -10.13
N VAL A 49 7.47 4.63 -9.02
CA VAL A 49 7.20 5.24 -7.71
C VAL A 49 7.19 6.78 -7.75
N PRO A 50 8.12 7.48 -8.43
CA PRO A 50 8.09 8.95 -8.50
C PRO A 50 6.79 9.50 -9.07
N GLU A 51 6.20 8.83 -10.07
CA GLU A 51 4.93 9.23 -10.68
C GLU A 51 3.71 8.96 -9.78
N MET A 52 3.81 7.95 -8.92
CA MET A 52 2.71 7.51 -8.05
C MET A 52 2.58 8.37 -6.78
N LEU A 53 3.70 8.84 -6.23
CA LEU A 53 3.73 9.53 -4.94
C LEU A 53 2.87 10.80 -4.88
N PRO A 54 2.83 11.69 -5.90
CA PRO A 54 2.03 12.92 -5.84
C PRO A 54 0.54 12.69 -5.62
N ALA A 55 0.00 11.56 -6.09
CA ALA A 55 -1.39 11.19 -5.86
C ALA A 55 -1.66 10.69 -4.44
N LEU A 56 -0.62 10.23 -3.72
CA LEU A 56 -0.74 9.57 -2.42
C LEU A 56 -0.38 10.46 -1.23
N ILE A 57 0.58 11.39 -1.43
CA ILE A 57 1.09 12.26 -0.38
C ILE A 57 1.34 13.68 -0.92
N PRO A 58 1.03 14.73 -0.13
CA PRO A 58 1.31 16.12 -0.52
C PRO A 58 2.76 16.56 -0.21
N GLY A 59 3.70 15.61 -0.11
CA GLY A 59 5.05 15.86 0.40
C GLY A 59 6.07 16.17 -0.70
N GLU A 60 7.04 17.04 -0.39
CA GLU A 60 8.15 17.40 -1.29
C GLU A 60 9.47 16.69 -0.95
N ARG A 61 9.54 16.01 0.21
CA ARG A 61 10.75 15.32 0.68
C ARG A 61 10.41 13.89 1.06
N ILE A 62 11.27 12.98 0.63
CA ILE A 62 11.09 11.54 0.80
C ILE A 62 12.25 10.99 1.60
N LEU A 63 11.95 10.18 2.62
CA LEU A 63 12.94 9.37 3.32
C LEU A 63 12.78 7.92 2.85
N LEU A 64 13.83 7.39 2.22
CA LEU A 64 13.91 5.97 1.91
C LEU A 64 14.54 5.22 3.08
N LEU A 65 13.84 4.21 3.59
CA LEU A 65 14.33 3.33 4.65
C LEU A 65 14.25 1.89 4.16
N ALA A 66 15.39 1.22 4.16
CA ALA A 66 15.52 -0.19 3.80
C ALA A 66 16.62 -0.83 4.65
N ASP A 67 16.50 -2.13 4.92
CA ASP A 67 17.67 -2.88 5.37
C ASP A 67 18.70 -3.00 4.24
N ARG A 68 19.93 -3.41 4.58
CA ARG A 68 21.02 -3.48 3.62
C ARG A 68 20.71 -4.34 2.39
N ARG A 69 20.06 -5.49 2.58
CA ARG A 69 19.76 -6.41 1.46
C ARG A 69 18.66 -5.83 0.56
N THR A 70 17.64 -5.23 1.15
CA THR A 70 16.59 -4.55 0.37
C THR A 70 17.15 -3.32 -0.35
N TRP A 71 18.09 -2.61 0.26
CA TRP A 71 18.76 -1.48 -0.38
C TRP A 71 19.53 -1.91 -1.64
N GLU A 72 20.38 -2.93 -1.52
CA GLU A 72 21.12 -3.51 -2.65
C GLU A 72 20.19 -4.09 -3.73
N ALA A 73 19.06 -4.69 -3.35
CA ALA A 73 18.14 -5.32 -4.29
C ALA A 73 17.26 -4.32 -5.06
N ALA A 74 16.89 -3.19 -4.44
CA ALA A 74 15.92 -2.25 -5.03
C ALA A 74 16.06 -0.79 -4.55
N GLY A 75 16.63 -0.56 -3.37
CA GLY A 75 16.72 0.78 -2.78
C GLY A 75 17.60 1.75 -3.57
N GLU A 76 18.75 1.30 -4.09
CA GLU A 76 19.63 2.12 -4.92
C GLU A 76 18.88 2.64 -6.16
N ARG A 77 18.26 1.72 -6.90
CA ARG A 77 17.46 2.03 -8.09
C ARG A 77 16.33 3.00 -7.79
N LEU A 78 15.61 2.79 -6.68
CA LEU A 78 14.51 3.68 -6.28
C LEU A 78 15.02 5.07 -5.87
N SER A 79 16.16 5.13 -5.18
CA SER A 79 16.80 6.40 -4.83
C SER A 79 17.18 7.19 -6.07
N GLU A 80 17.78 6.55 -7.06
CA GLU A 80 18.10 7.19 -8.35
C GLU A 80 16.85 7.69 -9.08
N ALA A 81 15.76 6.92 -9.06
CA ALA A 81 14.50 7.30 -9.70
C ALA A 81 13.83 8.52 -9.04
N LEU A 82 14.05 8.74 -7.74
CA LEU A 82 13.44 9.83 -6.98
C LEU A 82 14.23 11.16 -7.04
N GLY A 83 15.44 11.14 -7.61
CA GLY A 83 16.31 12.32 -7.75
C GLY A 83 16.97 12.76 -6.45
#